data_AF-K2CBF4-F1
#
_entry.id   AF-K2CBF4-F1
#
_cell.length_a   1.000
_cell.length_b   1.000
_cell.length_c   1.000
_cell.angle_alpha   90.00
_cell.angle_beta   90.00
_cell.angle_gamma   90.00
#
_symmetry.space_group_name_H-M   'P 1'
#
loop_
_entity.id
_entity.type
_entity.pdbx_description
1 polymer ?
#
loop_
_entity_poly.entity_id
_entity_poly.type
_entity_poly.pdbx_seq_one_letter_code
_entity_poly.pdbx_strand_id
1 'polypeptide(L)'
;GNRYQGMVTWQGDSLAQSIEGYFKQSEQVPTRLWIAVNAKHAAGLFIQSMPRESARLGKTSANEHWEHISHLSATITAHELLMLDNMTLLRRLYAEEDVRLFTPKSVKFGCTCSLERGENALRLLGREEVEQELHAKQKIVVTCEFCSKEFVFDRVDVERIFKQDKPDSSHQVH
;
A
#
# COMPACT_ATOMS: atom_id res chain seq x y z
N GLY A 1 7.85 -16.99 7.58
CA GLY A 1 8.90 -16.08 7.08
C GLY A 1 8.80 -14.77 7.84
N ASN A 2 9.91 -14.24 8.34
CA ASN A 2 9.92 -13.00 9.11
C ASN A 2 9.67 -11.79 8.21
N ARG A 3 8.98 -10.77 8.73
CA ARG A 3 8.77 -9.51 8.02
C ARG A 3 10.12 -8.83 7.78
N TYR A 4 10.39 -8.47 6.53
CA TYR A 4 11.46 -7.53 6.20
C TYR A 4 10.93 -6.10 6.39
N GLN A 5 11.69 -5.26 7.10
CA GLN A 5 11.35 -3.85 7.32
C GLN A 5 12.56 -3.00 6.95
N GLY A 6 12.40 -2.17 5.91
CA GLY A 6 13.33 -1.11 5.56
C GLY A 6 12.83 0.23 6.09
N MET A 7 13.74 1.03 6.66
CA MET A 7 13.46 2.41 7.07
C MET A 7 14.44 3.32 6.35
N VAL A 8 13.92 4.39 5.75
CA VAL A 8 14.73 5.45 5.12
C VAL A 8 14.32 6.79 5.71
N THR A 9 15.26 7.72 5.78
CA THR A 9 14.94 9.11 6.08
C THR A 9 14.08 9.70 4.97
N TRP A 10 13.16 10.61 5.34
CA TRP A 10 12.47 11.41 4.34
C TRP A 10 13.51 12.22 3.56
N GLN A 11 13.52 12.05 2.23
CA GLN A 11 14.49 12.66 1.33
C GLN A 11 13.76 13.41 0.22
N GLY A 12 14.18 14.64 -0.02
CA GLY A 12 13.56 15.54 -0.99
C GLY A 12 12.22 16.10 -0.52
N ASP A 13 11.45 16.58 -1.50
CA ASP A 13 10.23 17.35 -1.30
C ASP A 13 8.97 16.54 -1.66
N SER A 14 9.11 15.24 -1.98
CA SER A 14 8.00 14.40 -2.40
C SER A 14 8.17 12.93 -2.01
N LEU A 15 7.03 12.22 -1.92
CA LEU A 15 7.00 10.76 -1.72
C LEU A 15 7.82 10.02 -2.79
N ALA A 16 7.76 10.48 -4.04
CA ALA A 16 8.52 9.91 -5.14
C ALA A 16 10.03 9.96 -4.87
N GLN A 17 10.56 11.14 -4.51
CA GLN A 17 11.98 11.32 -4.20
C GLN A 17 12.42 10.50 -2.98
N SER A 18 11.57 10.38 -1.97
CA SER A 18 11.86 9.53 -0.80
C SER A 18 11.95 8.04 -1.17
N ILE A 19 11.05 7.55 -2.04
CA ILE A 19 11.10 6.17 -2.55
C ILE A 19 12.33 5.95 -3.43
N GLU A 20 12.67 6.90 -4.31
CA GLU A 20 13.90 6.84 -5.12
C GLU A 20 15.16 6.77 -4.22
N GLY A 21 15.19 7.58 -3.15
CA GLY A 21 16.25 7.57 -2.14
C GLY A 21 16.38 6.21 -1.45
N TYR A 22 15.26 5.57 -1.08
CA TYR A 22 15.25 4.21 -0.54
C TYR A 22 15.91 3.21 -1.50
N PHE A 23 15.49 3.15 -2.76
CA PHE A 23 16.04 2.20 -3.73
C PHE A 23 17.53 2.44 -4.00
N LYS A 24 17.95 3.71 -4.03
CA LYS A 24 19.37 4.07 -4.21
C LYS A 24 20.23 3.60 -3.04
N GLN A 25 19.76 3.75 -1.80
CA GLN A 25 20.54 3.47 -0.59
C GLN A 25 20.48 1.99 -0.17
N SER A 26 19.28 1.40 -0.16
CA SER A 26 19.05 0.05 0.39
C SER A 26 19.25 -1.04 -0.65
N GLU A 27 18.75 -0.84 -1.88
CA GLU A 27 18.75 -1.88 -2.92
C GLU A 27 19.90 -1.69 -3.93
N GLN A 28 20.51 -0.50 -3.98
CA GLN A 28 21.51 -0.11 -4.98
C GLN A 28 21.03 -0.30 -6.42
N VAL A 29 19.71 -0.20 -6.65
CA VAL A 29 19.10 -0.35 -7.98
C VAL A 29 18.65 1.01 -8.49
N PRO A 30 19.19 1.51 -9.62
CA PRO A 30 18.72 2.73 -10.26
C PRO A 30 17.20 2.67 -10.48
N THR A 31 16.49 3.64 -9.90
CA THR A 31 15.03 3.68 -9.86
C THR A 31 14.57 5.13 -10.00
N ARG A 32 13.52 5.38 -10.80
CA ARG A 32 12.83 6.67 -10.85
C ARG A 32 11.33 6.47 -10.76
N LEU A 33 10.65 7.44 -10.16
CA LEU A 33 9.22 7.41 -9.89
C LEU A 33 8.60 8.77 -10.18
N TRP A 34 7.59 8.78 -11.03
CA TRP A 34 6.71 9.93 -11.23
C TRP A 34 5.35 9.59 -10.67
N ILE A 35 4.77 10.50 -9.89
CA ILE A 35 3.42 10.36 -9.33
C ILE A 35 2.66 11.64 -9.67
N ALA A 36 1.44 11.48 -10.17
CA ALA A 36 0.50 12.57 -10.36
C ALA A 36 -0.83 12.21 -9.70
N VAL A 37 -1.47 13.20 -9.10
CA VAL A 37 -2.78 13.06 -8.45
C VAL A 37 -3.62 14.28 -8.76
N ASN A 38 -4.90 14.07 -9.05
CA ASN A 38 -5.92 15.12 -9.06
C ASN A 38 -7.16 14.66 -8.27
N ALA A 39 -8.25 15.42 -8.32
CA ALA A 39 -9.46 15.12 -7.56
C ALA A 39 -10.12 13.75 -7.89
N LYS A 40 -9.80 13.15 -9.05
CA LYS A 40 -10.46 11.92 -9.55
C LYS A 40 -9.49 10.77 -9.83
N HIS A 41 -8.23 11.07 -10.12
CA HIS A 41 -7.25 10.10 -10.59
C HIS A 41 -5.94 10.21 -9.81
N ALA A 42 -5.30 9.07 -9.59
CA ALA A 42 -3.92 8.95 -9.16
C ALA A 42 -3.22 7.98 -10.11
N ALA A 43 -2.06 8.38 -10.61
CA ALA A 43 -1.31 7.61 -11.59
C ALA A 43 0.19 7.76 -11.33
N GLY A 44 0.95 6.75 -11.76
CA GLY A 44 2.39 6.71 -11.53
C GLY A 44 3.12 6.00 -12.66
N LEU A 45 4.33 6.47 -12.96
CA LEU A 45 5.31 5.77 -13.79
C LEU A 45 6.48 5.38 -12.90
N PHE A 46 6.82 4.10 -12.88
CA PHE A 46 7.97 3.56 -12.16
C PHE A 46 8.90 2.89 -13.16
N ILE A 47 10.16 3.34 -13.19
CA ILE A 47 11.19 2.69 -14.00
C ILE A 47 12.31 2.22 -13.08
N GLN A 48 12.86 1.05 -13.38
CA GLN A 48 13.91 0.45 -12.60
C GLN A 48 14.86 -0.33 -13.51
N SER A 49 16.15 -0.18 -13.28
CA SER A 49 17.18 -0.95 -13.98
C SER A 49 17.22 -2.39 -13.46
N MET A 50 17.35 -3.38 -14.34
CA MET A 50 17.39 -4.79 -13.96
C MET A 50 18.84 -5.26 -13.75
N PRO A 51 19.26 -5.66 -12.53
CA PRO A 51 20.68 -5.95 -12.24
C PRO A 51 21.32 -7.01 -13.14
N ARG A 52 20.54 -8.04 -13.53
CA ARG A 52 21.02 -9.13 -14.39
C ARG A 52 21.38 -8.68 -15.79
N GLU A 53 20.62 -7.72 -16.34
CA GLU A 53 20.85 -7.21 -17.69
C GLU A 53 21.99 -6.17 -17.69
N SER A 54 22.07 -5.32 -16.66
CA SER A 54 23.19 -4.38 -16.50
C SER A 54 24.55 -5.10 -16.39
N ALA A 55 24.59 -6.25 -15.72
CA ALA A 55 25.81 -7.06 -15.61
C ALA A 55 26.26 -7.66 -16.96
N ARG A 56 25.31 -7.95 -17.87
CA ARG A 56 25.60 -8.52 -19.20
C ARG A 56 26.13 -7.50 -20.20
N LEU A 57 25.56 -6.29 -20.18
CA LEU A 57 25.89 -5.21 -21.14
C LEU A 57 27.22 -4.51 -20.85
N GLY A 58 27.78 -4.71 -19.65
CA GLY A 58 28.90 -3.93 -19.15
C GLY A 58 28.44 -2.60 -18.54
N LYS A 59 29.20 -2.08 -17.57
CA LYS A 59 28.79 -0.93 -16.74
C LYS A 59 28.50 0.35 -17.54
N THR A 60 29.30 0.63 -18.57
CA THR A 60 29.15 1.84 -19.40
C THR A 60 27.86 1.79 -20.21
N SER A 61 27.63 0.73 -21.00
CA SER A 61 26.42 0.57 -21.81
C SER A 61 25.16 0.51 -20.96
N ALA A 62 25.22 -0.12 -19.78
CA ALA A 62 24.10 -0.14 -18.84
C ALA A 62 23.73 1.26 -18.32
N ASN A 63 24.73 2.10 -18.06
CA ASN A 63 24.50 3.49 -17.65
C ASN A 63 23.92 4.32 -18.80
N GLU A 64 24.44 4.18 -20.02
CA GLU A 64 23.93 4.89 -21.21
C GLU A 64 22.45 4.55 -21.47
N HIS A 65 22.09 3.26 -21.44
CA HIS A 65 20.69 2.84 -21.57
C HIS A 65 19.82 3.40 -20.44
N TRP A 66 20.33 3.41 -19.20
CA TRP A 66 19.60 3.97 -18.06
C TRP A 66 19.36 5.47 -18.22
N GLU A 67 20.38 6.22 -18.64
CA GLU A 67 20.28 7.66 -18.90
C GLU A 67 19.27 7.94 -20.02
N HIS A 68 19.35 7.19 -21.12
CA HIS A 68 18.43 7.30 -22.24
C HIS A 68 16.96 7.10 -21.83
N ILE A 69 16.65 5.97 -21.20
CA ILE A 69 15.27 5.68 -20.72
C ILE A 69 14.83 6.70 -19.67
N SER A 70 15.73 7.15 -18.81
CA SER A 70 15.45 8.19 -17.81
C SER A 70 15.14 9.55 -18.46
N HIS A 71 15.81 9.91 -19.54
CA HIS A 71 15.57 11.13 -20.29
C HIS A 71 14.23 11.09 -21.02
N LEU A 72 13.92 9.98 -21.70
CA LEU A 72 12.60 9.79 -22.33
C LEU A 72 11.48 9.91 -21.29
N SER A 73 11.61 9.19 -20.17
CA SER A 73 10.61 9.20 -19.10
C SER A 73 10.45 10.57 -18.45
N ALA A 74 11.52 11.37 -18.35
CA ALA A 74 11.45 12.70 -17.76
C ALA A 74 10.61 13.71 -18.57
N THR A 75 10.28 13.40 -19.82
CA THR A 75 9.40 14.22 -20.65
C THR A 75 7.91 14.05 -20.33
N ILE A 76 7.56 13.10 -19.45
CA ILE A 76 6.17 12.88 -19.05
C ILE A 76 5.63 14.06 -18.26
N THR A 77 4.43 14.52 -18.62
CA THR A 77 3.71 15.53 -17.85
C THR A 77 2.69 14.90 -16.90
N ALA A 78 2.33 15.61 -15.82
CA ALA A 78 1.27 15.18 -14.91
C ALA A 78 -0.08 15.00 -15.63
N HIS A 79 -0.36 15.84 -16.63
CA HIS A 79 -1.59 15.72 -17.43
C HIS A 79 -1.61 14.43 -18.25
N GLU A 80 -0.53 14.12 -18.95
CA GLU A 80 -0.42 12.88 -19.74
C GLU A 80 -0.53 11.64 -18.86
N LEU A 81 0.14 11.64 -17.70
CA LEU A 81 0.09 10.53 -16.75
C LEU A 81 -1.32 10.29 -16.19
N LEU A 82 -2.14 11.34 -16.04
CA LEU A 82 -3.49 11.24 -15.47
C LEU A 82 -4.59 10.99 -16.51
N MET A 83 -4.34 11.29 -17.78
CA MET A 83 -5.39 11.33 -18.81
C MET A 83 -5.20 10.32 -19.93
N LEU A 84 -3.98 9.88 -20.21
CA LEU A 84 -3.70 8.88 -21.23
C LEU A 84 -3.85 7.46 -20.66
N ASP A 85 -4.28 6.53 -21.50
CA ASP A 85 -4.20 5.12 -21.16
C ASP A 85 -2.74 4.62 -21.23
N ASN A 86 -2.46 3.53 -20.53
CA ASN A 86 -1.10 2.98 -20.41
C ASN A 86 -0.46 2.65 -21.77
N MET A 87 -1.23 2.15 -22.75
CA MET A 87 -0.68 1.76 -24.04
C MET A 87 -0.24 3.01 -24.82
N THR A 88 -1.09 4.03 -24.85
CA THR A 88 -0.79 5.31 -25.52
C THR A 88 0.41 5.99 -24.87
N LEU A 89 0.47 6.01 -23.53
CA LEU A 89 1.58 6.62 -22.80
C LEU A 89 2.91 5.92 -23.08
N LEU A 90 2.95 4.58 -23.01
CA LEU A 90 4.16 3.79 -23.25
C LEU A 90 4.63 3.93 -24.70
N ARG A 91 3.73 3.90 -25.68
CA ARG A 91 4.08 4.12 -27.10
C ARG A 91 4.63 5.52 -27.35
N ARG A 92 4.09 6.54 -26.67
CA ARG A 92 4.61 7.92 -26.79
C ARG A 92 6.02 8.05 -26.22
N LEU A 93 6.26 7.47 -25.04
CA LEU A 93 7.56 7.61 -24.36
C LEU A 93 8.66 6.76 -24.99
N TYR A 94 8.30 5.58 -25.50
CA TYR A 94 9.27 4.55 -25.89
C TYR A 94 9.02 4.04 -27.32
N ALA A 95 8.62 4.94 -28.24
CA ALA A 95 8.25 4.58 -29.61
C ALA A 95 9.37 3.87 -30.39
N GLU A 96 10.62 4.23 -30.10
CA GLU A 96 11.82 3.72 -30.76
C GLU A 96 12.46 2.54 -30.01
N GLU A 97 11.86 2.13 -28.89
CA GLU A 97 12.38 1.06 -28.04
C GLU A 97 11.67 -0.27 -28.30
N ASP A 98 12.38 -1.38 -28.08
CA ASP A 98 11.77 -2.72 -28.08
C ASP A 98 11.02 -2.97 -26.75
N VAL A 99 9.75 -2.52 -26.70
CA VAL A 99 8.92 -2.64 -25.50
C VAL A 99 8.12 -3.93 -25.50
N ARG A 100 8.45 -4.82 -24.56
CA ARG A 100 7.62 -6.00 -24.24
C ARG A 100 6.55 -5.66 -23.21
N LEU A 101 5.28 -5.86 -23.59
CA LEU A 101 4.13 -5.66 -22.71
C LEU A 101 3.66 -6.97 -22.05
N PHE A 102 3.23 -6.85 -20.79
CA PHE A 102 2.63 -7.94 -20.01
C PHE A 102 1.13 -7.71 -19.81
N THR A 103 0.42 -8.76 -19.41
CA THR A 103 -1.01 -8.66 -19.10
C THR A 103 -1.24 -7.67 -17.95
N PRO A 104 -2.07 -6.63 -18.14
CA PRO A 104 -2.34 -5.65 -17.10
C PRO A 104 -3.07 -6.29 -15.93
N LYS A 105 -2.73 -5.86 -14.71
CA LYS A 105 -3.46 -6.25 -13.48
C LYS A 105 -4.28 -5.07 -13.01
N SER A 106 -5.58 -5.29 -12.80
CA SER A 106 -6.47 -4.28 -12.23
C SER A 106 -6.11 -4.06 -10.76
N VAL A 107 -5.83 -2.80 -10.41
CA VAL A 107 -5.63 -2.37 -9.03
C VAL A 107 -6.98 -1.92 -8.47
N LYS A 108 -7.32 -2.41 -7.28
CA LYS A 108 -8.53 -2.03 -6.55
C LYS A 108 -8.18 -1.81 -5.09
N PHE A 109 -8.90 -0.89 -4.45
CA PHE A 109 -8.83 -0.76 -3.00
C PHE A 109 -9.31 -2.05 -2.33
N GLY A 110 -8.58 -2.54 -1.34
CA GLY A 110 -8.90 -3.77 -0.61
C GLY A 110 -8.48 -3.67 0.85
N CYS A 111 -9.45 -3.45 1.74
CA CYS A 111 -9.22 -3.51 3.18
C CYS A 111 -9.57 -4.90 3.72
N THR A 112 -8.82 -5.37 4.71
CA THR A 112 -9.06 -6.67 5.37
C THR A 112 -9.88 -6.56 6.65
N CYS A 113 -10.44 -5.38 6.96
CA CYS A 113 -11.32 -5.21 8.11
C CYS A 113 -12.58 -6.07 7.97
N SER A 114 -13.08 -6.57 9.10
CA SER A 114 -14.29 -7.37 9.17
C SER A 114 -15.03 -7.06 10.47
N LEU A 115 -16.31 -7.45 10.54
CA LEU A 115 -17.09 -7.34 11.78
C LEU A 115 -16.41 -8.10 12.92
N GLU A 116 -15.93 -9.32 12.66
CA GLU A 116 -15.17 -10.15 13.60
C GLU A 116 -13.93 -9.43 14.16
N ARG A 117 -13.19 -8.68 13.32
CA ARG A 117 -12.06 -7.87 13.81
C ARG A 117 -12.51 -6.71 14.68
N GLY A 118 -13.67 -6.11 14.38
CA GLY A 118 -14.30 -5.12 15.25
C GLY A 118 -14.71 -5.71 16.60
N GLU A 119 -15.30 -6.89 16.61
CA GLU A 119 -15.65 -7.62 17.85
C GLU A 119 -14.40 -7.95 18.68
N ASN A 120 -13.33 -8.42 18.04
CA ASN A 120 -12.06 -8.70 18.72
C ASN A 120 -11.42 -7.44 19.31
N ALA A 121 -11.58 -6.28 18.67
CA ALA A 121 -11.14 -5.01 19.24
C ALA A 121 -11.91 -4.67 20.54
N LEU A 122 -13.23 -4.91 20.57
CA LEU A 122 -14.03 -4.74 21.79
C LEU A 122 -13.63 -5.75 22.88
N ARG A 123 -13.31 -7.00 22.52
CA ARG A 123 -12.81 -8.00 23.48
C ARG A 123 -11.49 -7.57 24.14
N LEU A 124 -10.57 -6.99 23.36
CA LEU A 124 -9.29 -6.49 23.86
C LEU A 124 -9.44 -5.32 24.84
N LEU A 125 -10.48 -4.49 24.65
CA LEU A 125 -10.82 -3.40 25.57
C LEU A 125 -11.37 -3.95 26.90
N GLY A 126 -12.15 -5.02 26.82
CA GLY A 126 -12.71 -5.71 27.99
C GLY A 126 -14.14 -5.26 28.33
N ARG A 127 -14.87 -6.15 29.03
CA ARG A 127 -16.32 -6.01 29.24
C ARG A 127 -16.70 -4.73 29.98
N GLU A 128 -15.97 -4.38 31.02
CA GLU A 128 -16.30 -3.24 31.88
C GLU A 128 -16.28 -1.91 31.10
N GLU A 129 -15.20 -1.64 30.35
CA GLU A 129 -15.04 -0.41 29.57
C GLU A 129 -16.07 -0.33 28.43
N VAL A 130 -16.33 -1.46 27.76
CA VAL A 130 -17.36 -1.56 26.72
C VAL A 130 -18.75 -1.29 27.30
N GLU A 131 -19.11 -1.84 28.46
CA GLU A 131 -20.41 -1.60 29.09
C GLU A 131 -20.59 -0.16 29.58
N GLN A 132 -19.52 0.48 30.08
CA GLN A 132 -19.52 1.89 30.46
C GLN A 132 -19.82 2.80 29.27
N GLU A 133 -19.13 2.60 28.15
CA GLU A 133 -19.36 3.35 26.90
C GLU A 133 -20.78 3.13 26.37
N LEU A 134 -21.27 1.90 26.42
CA LEU A 134 -22.62 1.57 25.99
C LEU A 134 -23.69 2.24 26.86
N HIS A 135 -23.48 2.35 28.18
CA HIS A 135 -24.40 3.04 29.07
C HIS A 135 -24.49 4.54 28.73
N ALA A 136 -23.38 5.17 28.34
CA ALA A 136 -23.34 6.57 27.97
C ALA A 136 -23.96 6.87 26.60
N LYS A 137 -23.72 6.01 25.60
CA LYS A 137 -24.01 6.30 24.17
C LYS A 137 -25.03 5.39 23.51
N GLN A 138 -25.56 4.38 24.21
CA GLN A 138 -26.45 3.30 23.73
C GLN A 138 -25.87 2.39 22.63
N LYS A 139 -24.86 2.84 21.89
CA LYS A 139 -24.17 2.10 20.83
C LYS A 139 -22.68 2.44 20.85
N ILE A 140 -21.88 1.52 20.31
CA ILE A 140 -20.44 1.68 20.14
C ILE A 140 -20.13 1.60 18.65
N VAL A 141 -19.33 2.55 18.17
CA VAL A 141 -18.88 2.59 16.77
C VAL A 141 -17.39 2.32 16.73
N VAL A 142 -17.02 1.20 16.10
CA VAL A 142 -15.62 0.86 15.82
C VAL A 142 -15.33 1.26 14.38
N THR A 143 -14.46 2.25 14.21
CA THR A 143 -14.06 2.76 12.89
C THR A 143 -12.72 2.17 12.49
N CYS A 144 -12.65 1.55 11.30
CA CYS A 144 -11.39 1.07 10.76
C CYS A 144 -10.51 2.24 10.30
N GLU A 145 -9.33 2.41 10.88
CA GLU A 145 -8.42 3.52 10.53
C GLU A 145 -7.82 3.44 9.12
N PHE A 146 -7.94 2.30 8.43
CA PHE A 146 -7.43 2.13 7.06
C PHE A 146 -8.44 2.46 5.98
N CYS A 147 -9.72 2.17 6.21
CA CYS A 147 -10.77 2.33 5.20
C CYS A 147 -11.96 3.17 5.66
N SER A 148 -11.93 3.65 6.91
CA SER A 148 -12.98 4.41 7.57
C SER A 148 -14.34 3.71 7.63
N LYS A 149 -14.39 2.39 7.37
CA LYS A 149 -15.62 1.60 7.55
C LYS A 149 -15.96 1.53 9.03
N GLU A 150 -17.22 1.79 9.33
CA GLU A 150 -17.77 1.73 10.68
C GLU A 150 -18.48 0.39 10.93
N PHE A 151 -18.22 -0.19 12.10
CA PHE A 151 -18.94 -1.32 12.65
C PHE A 151 -19.68 -0.84 13.90
N VAL A 152 -21.00 -0.95 13.89
CA VAL A 152 -21.85 -0.46 14.98
C VAL A 152 -22.31 -1.65 15.80
N PHE A 153 -22.13 -1.56 17.11
CA PHE A 153 -22.50 -2.58 18.08
C PHE A 153 -23.48 -2.01 19.10
N ASP A 154 -24.56 -2.74 19.36
CA ASP A 154 -25.53 -2.40 20.40
C ASP A 154 -25.39 -3.31 21.63
N ARG A 155 -26.34 -3.19 22.58
CA ARG A 155 -26.35 -4.00 23.80
C ARG A 155 -26.44 -5.50 23.52
N VAL A 156 -27.21 -5.90 22.53
CA VAL A 156 -27.39 -7.32 22.18
C VAL A 156 -26.09 -7.87 21.61
N ASP A 157 -25.40 -7.07 20.78
CA ASP A 157 -24.09 -7.44 20.25
C ASP A 157 -23.04 -7.59 21.34
N VAL A 158 -22.94 -6.61 22.24
CA VAL A 158 -21.96 -6.63 23.35
C VAL A 158 -22.19 -7.86 24.24
N GLU A 159 -23.44 -8.16 24.60
CA GLU A 159 -23.74 -9.38 25.36
C GLU A 159 -23.33 -10.64 24.59
N ARG A 160 -23.61 -10.71 23.27
CA ARG A 160 -23.20 -11.85 22.44
C ARG A 160 -21.67 -12.02 22.41
N ILE A 161 -20.91 -10.93 22.28
CA ILE A 161 -19.45 -10.94 22.24
C ILE A 161 -18.91 -11.55 23.54
N PHE A 162 -19.33 -11.03 24.70
CA PHE A 162 -18.78 -11.47 26.00
C PHE A 162 -19.42 -12.74 26.58
N LYS A 163 -20.53 -13.25 26.03
CA LYS A 163 -21.12 -14.54 26.47
C LYS A 163 -20.25 -15.74 26.09
N GLN A 164 -19.38 -15.59 25.08
CA GLN A 164 -18.47 -16.64 24.61
C GLN A 164 -17.15 -16.73 25.41
N ASP A 165 -16.89 -15.81 26.34
CA ASP A 165 -15.66 -15.78 27.15
C ASP A 165 -15.80 -16.48 28.52
N LYS A 166 -16.84 -17.31 28.74
CA LYS A 166 -16.82 -18.21 29.90
C LYS A 166 -15.74 -19.27 29.65
N PRO A 167 -14.65 -19.32 30.43
CA PRO A 167 -13.75 -20.46 30.36
C PRO A 167 -14.53 -21.71 30.72
N ASP A 168 -14.38 -22.76 29.93
CA ASP A 168 -14.88 -24.09 30.26
C ASP A 168 -14.17 -24.52 31.54
N SER A 169 -14.86 -24.46 32.67
CA SER A 169 -14.35 -24.79 33.99
C SER A 169 -14.24 -26.31 34.19
N SER A 170 -13.70 -27.03 33.21
CA SER A 170 -13.65 -28.49 33.17
C SER A 170 -12.25 -29.08 33.02
N HIS A 171 -11.22 -28.40 33.52
CA HIS A 171 -9.93 -29.03 33.83
C HIS A 171 -9.38 -28.55 35.18
N GLN A 172 -10.04 -28.97 36.26
CA GLN A 172 -9.35 -29.27 37.50
C GLN A 172 -8.86 -30.72 37.40
N VAL A 173 -7.54 -30.91 37.33
CA VAL A 173 -6.91 -32.20 37.59
C VAL A 173 -6.14 -32.03 38.89
N HIS A 174 -6.51 -32.85 39.86
CA HIS A 174 -5.81 -33.08 41.13
C HIS A 174 -4.39 -33.60 40.91
#